data_AF-A0A5C3M7N0-F1
#
_entry.id   AF-A0A5C3M7N0-F1
#
_cell.length_a   1.000
_cell.length_b   1.000
_cell.length_c   1.000
_cell.angle_alpha   90.00
_cell.angle_beta   90.00
_cell.angle_gamma   90.00
#
_symmetry.space_group_name_H-M   'P 1'
#
loop_
_entity.id
_entity.type
_entity.pdbx_description
1 polymer ?
#
loop_
_entity_poly.entity_id
_entity_poly.type
_entity_poly.pdbx_seq_one_letter_code
_entity_poly.pdbx_strand_id
1 'polypeptide(L)'
;MVVATPTKKARIWQLQHEDGCQFQEIANILRMNPSTVSCTYHKLKEQGPNPDFYSQSKIGGSSKLITPHSECRAIYLITSGECHDATAVQHTLFPNLASTTVRAMFQRNGLNGWIRRKKPCVRHVNTIY
;
A
#
# COMPACT_ATOMS: atom_id res chain seq x y z
N MET A 1 8.87 -16.54 -2.52
CA MET A 1 9.08 -17.07 -1.15
C MET A 1 7.80 -17.76 -0.71
N VAL A 2 7.87 -18.99 -0.21
CA VAL A 2 6.72 -19.66 0.42
C VAL A 2 6.54 -19.06 1.80
N VAL A 3 5.38 -18.45 2.05
CA VAL A 3 5.05 -17.89 3.37
C VAL A 3 4.50 -19.02 4.24
N ALA A 4 5.15 -19.29 5.37
CA ALA A 4 4.64 -20.23 6.36
C ALA A 4 3.30 -19.74 6.92
N THR A 5 2.28 -20.59 6.92
CA THR A 5 1.00 -20.29 7.58
C THR A 5 1.20 -20.13 9.09
N PRO A 6 0.31 -19.42 9.81
CA PRO A 6 0.42 -19.24 11.27
C PRO A 6 0.53 -20.57 12.03
N THR A 7 -0.23 -21.58 11.60
CA THR A 7 -0.16 -22.95 12.15
C THR A 7 1.20 -23.60 11.95
N LYS A 8 1.80 -23.45 10.76
CA LYS A 8 3.14 -23.96 10.48
C LYS A 8 4.21 -23.21 11.28
N LYS A 9 4.09 -21.89 11.44
CA LYS A 9 4.98 -21.08 12.28
C LYS A 9 4.94 -21.52 13.74
N ALA A 10 3.75 -21.71 14.30
CA ALA A 10 3.57 -22.22 15.66
C ALA A 10 4.20 -23.61 15.82
N ARG A 11 4.01 -24.49 14.84
CA ARG A 11 4.60 -25.83 14.87
C ARG A 11 6.12 -25.84 14.73
N ILE A 12 6.68 -24.94 13.91
CA ILE A 12 8.14 -24.73 13.81
C ILE A 12 8.71 -24.26 15.15
N TRP A 13 8.03 -23.30 15.80
CA TRP A 13 8.43 -22.81 17.12
C TRP A 13 8.42 -23.94 18.13
N GLN A 14 7.33 -24.68 18.23
CA GLN A 14 7.18 -25.81 19.14
C GLN A 14 8.28 -26.87 18.96
N LEU A 15 8.44 -27.39 17.74
CA LEU A 15 9.38 -28.48 17.45
C LEU A 15 10.85 -28.07 17.66
N GLN A 16 11.17 -26.78 17.54
CA GLN A 16 12.53 -26.29 17.71
C GLN A 16 12.84 -25.86 19.14
N HIS A 17 11.90 -25.19 19.82
CA HIS A 17 12.09 -24.61 21.16
C HIS A 17 11.74 -25.59 22.29
N GLU A 18 10.70 -26.41 22.11
CA GLU A 18 10.26 -27.39 23.11
C GLU A 18 10.94 -28.75 22.88
N ASP A 19 10.89 -29.24 21.64
CA ASP A 19 11.35 -30.61 21.31
C ASP A 19 12.82 -30.69 20.85
N GLY A 20 13.44 -29.55 20.50
CA GLY A 20 14.85 -29.48 20.10
C GLY A 20 15.19 -30.18 18.78
N CYS A 21 14.22 -30.44 17.91
CA CYS A 21 14.43 -31.11 16.63
C CYS A 21 15.36 -30.31 15.69
N GLN A 22 16.00 -30.97 14.74
CA GLN A 22 16.79 -30.27 13.73
C GLN A 22 15.90 -29.69 12.62
N PHE A 23 16.31 -28.58 12.01
CA PHE A 23 15.53 -27.93 10.95
C PHE A 23 15.21 -28.85 9.75
N GLN A 24 16.11 -29.80 9.45
CA GLN A 24 15.92 -30.80 8.40
C GLN A 24 14.72 -31.73 8.71
N GLU A 25 14.58 -32.13 9.96
CA GLU A 25 13.52 -33.02 10.43
C GLU A 25 12.18 -32.29 10.44
N ILE A 26 12.17 -31.06 10.96
CA ILE A 26 10.99 -30.17 10.95
C ILE A 26 10.50 -29.92 9.51
N ALA A 27 11.43 -29.71 8.58
CA ALA A 27 11.15 -29.55 7.16
C ALA A 27 10.48 -30.79 6.55
N ASN A 28 10.96 -31.99 6.89
CA ASN A 28 10.35 -33.24 6.44
C ASN A 28 8.94 -33.43 7.03
N ILE A 29 8.75 -33.13 8.31
CA ILE A 29 7.45 -33.23 9.00
C ILE A 29 6.44 -32.26 8.37
N LEU A 30 6.83 -31.01 8.17
CA LEU A 30 5.94 -29.94 7.67
C LEU A 30 5.85 -29.88 6.14
N ARG A 31 6.61 -30.74 5.44
CA ARG A 31 6.80 -30.77 3.99
C ARG A 31 7.14 -29.38 3.45
N MET A 32 8.19 -28.78 4.00
CA MET A 32 8.68 -27.44 3.65
C MET A 32 10.16 -27.47 3.32
N ASN A 33 10.66 -26.43 2.66
CA ASN A 33 12.10 -26.28 2.46
C ASN A 33 12.78 -25.96 3.81
N PRO A 34 13.87 -26.66 4.19
CA PRO A 34 14.64 -26.39 5.41
C PRO A 34 15.08 -24.94 5.58
N SER A 35 15.48 -24.26 4.49
CA SER A 35 15.85 -22.84 4.52
C SER A 35 14.66 -21.95 4.91
N THR A 36 13.44 -22.33 4.51
CA THR A 36 12.21 -21.60 4.91
C THR A 36 11.92 -21.80 6.39
N VAL A 37 12.11 -23.02 6.91
CA VAL A 37 11.95 -23.32 8.34
C VAL A 37 12.94 -22.51 9.18
N SER A 38 14.23 -22.56 8.83
CA SER A 38 15.28 -21.79 9.52
C SER A 38 15.02 -20.29 9.51
N CYS A 39 14.75 -19.70 8.33
CA CYS A 39 14.44 -18.27 8.21
C CYS A 39 13.20 -17.87 9.03
N THR A 40 12.16 -18.71 9.02
CA THR A 40 10.94 -18.45 9.80
C THR A 40 11.21 -18.51 11.29
N TYR A 41 11.95 -19.51 11.76
CA TYR A 41 12.31 -19.65 13.17
C TYR A 41 13.12 -18.46 13.68
N HIS A 42 14.16 -18.02 12.95
CA HIS A 42 14.96 -16.86 13.35
C HIS A 42 14.12 -15.57 13.43
N LYS A 43 13.19 -15.35 12.49
CA LYS A 43 12.26 -14.22 12.54
C LYS A 43 11.32 -14.26 13.74
N LEU A 44 10.85 -15.45 14.15
CA LEU A 44 10.03 -15.59 15.35
C LEU A 44 10.90 -15.34 16.61
N LYS A 45 12.14 -15.83 16.62
CA LYS A 45 13.07 -15.63 17.73
C LYS A 45 13.38 -14.14 17.97
N GLU A 46 13.48 -13.34 16.91
CA GLU A 46 13.64 -11.88 16.99
C GLU A 46 12.47 -11.17 17.69
N GLN A 47 11.27 -11.76 17.70
CA GLN A 47 10.08 -11.19 18.35
C GLN A 47 10.06 -11.44 19.87
N GLY A 48 10.94 -12.29 20.40
CA GLY A 48 11.08 -12.58 21.84
C GLY A 48 10.36 -13.85 22.30
N PRO A 49 10.09 -13.99 23.62
CA PRO A 49 9.61 -15.25 24.22
C PRO A 49 8.17 -15.62 23.85
N ASN A 50 7.36 -14.66 23.39
CA ASN A 50 6.00 -14.88 22.93
C ASN A 50 5.82 -14.29 21.52
N PRO A 51 6.29 -14.98 20.47
CA PRO A 51 6.26 -14.48 19.11
C PRO A 51 4.83 -14.48 18.53
N ASP A 52 4.53 -13.48 17.69
CA ASP A 52 3.26 -13.41 16.98
C ASP A 52 3.30 -14.23 15.68
N PHE A 53 2.63 -15.38 15.69
CA PHE A 53 2.54 -16.27 14.54
C PHE A 53 1.70 -15.71 13.38
N TYR A 54 0.80 -14.77 13.64
CA TYR A 54 -0.07 -14.17 12.63
C TYR A 54 0.57 -12.96 11.94
N SER A 55 1.65 -12.43 12.50
CA SER A 55 2.40 -11.33 11.92
C SER A 55 2.80 -11.64 10.47
N GLN A 56 2.36 -10.78 9.55
CA GLN A 56 2.79 -10.80 8.16
C GLN A 56 3.84 -9.72 7.95
N SER A 57 4.95 -10.08 7.31
CA SER A 57 5.92 -9.07 6.87
C SER A 57 5.22 -8.15 5.88
N LYS A 58 5.30 -6.83 6.13
CA LYS A 58 4.82 -5.83 5.17
C LYS A 58 5.60 -6.04 3.87
N ILE A 59 4.90 -6.45 2.81
CA ILE A 59 5.50 -6.46 1.47
C ILE A 59 5.73 -4.99 1.13
N GLY A 60 6.98 -4.61 0.95
CA GLY A 60 7.34 -3.25 0.53
C GLY A 60 6.56 -2.92 -0.74
N GLY A 61 5.76 -1.85 -0.70
CA GLY A 61 5.13 -1.34 -1.90
C GLY A 61 6.19 -0.83 -2.87
N SER A 62 5.85 -0.75 -4.15
CA SER A 62 6.69 -0.06 -5.15
C SER A 62 7.03 1.34 -4.65
N SER A 63 8.27 1.78 -4.92
CA SER A 63 8.68 3.16 -4.64
C SER A 63 7.68 4.12 -5.29
N LYS A 64 7.25 5.13 -4.53
CA LYS A 64 6.35 6.15 -5.05
C LYS A 64 7.12 6.96 -6.10
N LEU A 65 6.56 7.06 -7.31
CA LEU A 65 7.09 7.90 -8.39
C LEU A 65 7.11 9.39 -8.03
N ILE A 66 6.28 9.78 -7.06
CA ILE A 66 6.18 11.14 -6.52
C ILE A 66 6.85 11.14 -5.15
N THR A 67 7.87 11.96 -4.98
CA THR A 67 8.55 12.13 -3.69
C THR A 67 7.71 13.01 -2.77
N PRO A 68 7.82 12.85 -1.43
CA PRO A 68 7.06 13.67 -0.48
C PRO A 68 7.24 15.18 -0.70
N HIS A 69 8.45 15.61 -1.07
CA HIS A 69 8.71 17.02 -1.34
C HIS A 69 7.98 17.53 -2.59
N SER A 70 8.02 16.75 -3.68
CA SER A 70 7.30 17.10 -4.91
C SER A 70 5.78 17.09 -4.72
N GLU A 71 5.27 16.22 -3.85
CA GLU A 71 3.87 16.16 -3.44
C GLU A 71 3.45 17.43 -2.70
N CYS A 72 4.24 17.89 -1.71
CA CYS A 72 3.99 19.17 -1.03
C CYS A 72 3.95 20.36 -2.00
N ARG A 73 4.89 20.40 -2.96
CA ARG A 73 4.93 21.49 -3.96
C ARG A 73 3.72 21.44 -4.89
N ALA A 74 3.30 20.26 -5.33
CA ALA A 74 2.12 20.08 -6.16
C ALA A 74 0.83 20.53 -5.45
N ILE A 75 0.70 20.22 -4.15
CA ILE A 75 -0.40 20.68 -3.31
C ILE A 75 -0.38 22.20 -3.21
N TYR A 76 0.79 22.79 -2.94
CA TYR A 76 0.95 24.23 -2.85
C TYR A 76 0.44 24.94 -4.11
N LEU A 77 0.86 24.52 -5.31
CA LEU A 77 0.44 25.12 -6.59
C LEU A 77 -1.07 25.12 -6.81
N ILE A 78 -1.76 24.05 -6.40
CA ILE A 78 -3.23 24.00 -6.48
C ILE A 78 -3.86 24.92 -5.44
N THR A 79 -3.38 24.89 -4.20
CA THR A 79 -3.96 25.69 -3.12
C THR A 79 -3.70 27.19 -3.25
N SER A 80 -2.57 27.58 -3.84
CA SER A 80 -2.24 28.98 -4.14
C SER A 80 -3.00 29.52 -5.36
N GLY A 81 -3.63 28.64 -6.15
CA GLY A 81 -4.31 29.01 -7.39
C GLY A 81 -3.40 29.20 -8.59
N GLU A 82 -2.09 28.95 -8.47
CA GLU A 82 -1.16 28.96 -9.60
C GLU A 82 -1.48 27.87 -10.65
N CYS A 83 -2.07 26.76 -10.21
CA CYS A 83 -2.59 25.71 -11.07
C CYS A 83 -4.06 25.43 -10.76
N HIS A 84 -4.89 25.35 -11.80
CA HIS A 84 -6.33 25.11 -11.65
C HIS A 84 -6.71 23.62 -11.58
N ASP A 85 -5.91 22.75 -12.19
CA ASP A 85 -6.22 21.32 -12.27
C ASP A 85 -4.97 20.43 -12.23
N ALA A 86 -5.21 19.12 -12.11
CA ALA A 86 -4.15 18.13 -12.03
C ALA A 86 -3.32 18.02 -13.32
N THR A 87 -3.88 18.39 -14.47
CA THR A 87 -3.19 18.43 -15.76
C THR A 87 -2.18 19.57 -15.82
N ALA A 88 -2.55 20.77 -15.34
CA ALA A 88 -1.63 21.89 -15.22
C ALA A 88 -0.45 21.58 -14.29
N VAL A 89 -0.73 20.93 -13.16
CA VAL A 89 0.33 20.47 -12.24
C VAL A 89 1.22 19.40 -12.88
N GLN A 90 0.62 18.47 -13.64
CA GLN A 90 1.38 17.45 -14.35
C GLN A 90 2.35 18.08 -15.35
N HIS A 91 1.90 19.03 -16.17
CA HIS A 91 2.76 19.71 -17.14
C HIS A 91 3.90 20.49 -16.49
N THR A 92 3.68 21.09 -15.31
CA THR A 92 4.68 21.94 -14.63
C THR A 92 5.70 21.14 -13.79
N LEU A 93 5.27 20.10 -13.08
CA LEU A 93 6.10 19.36 -12.12
C LEU A 93 6.43 17.92 -12.56
N PHE A 94 5.57 17.29 -13.34
CA PHE A 94 5.64 15.86 -13.62
C PHE A 94 5.39 15.53 -15.09
N PRO A 95 6.17 16.08 -16.05
CA PRO A 95 5.93 15.90 -17.47
C PRO A 95 5.95 14.42 -17.90
N ASN A 96 6.67 13.59 -17.15
CA ASN A 96 6.82 12.15 -17.43
C ASN A 96 5.75 11.28 -16.75
N LEU A 97 4.87 11.85 -15.91
CA LEU A 97 3.80 11.11 -15.24
C LEU A 97 2.47 11.30 -15.96
N ALA A 98 1.64 10.26 -15.92
CA ALA A 98 0.25 10.38 -16.33
C ALA A 98 -0.51 11.32 -15.38
N SER A 99 -1.41 12.14 -15.93
CA SER A 99 -2.27 13.04 -15.15
C SER A 99 -3.17 12.31 -14.16
N THR A 100 -3.50 11.03 -14.42
CA THR A 100 -4.22 10.14 -13.51
C THR A 100 -3.44 9.86 -12.23
N THR A 101 -2.11 9.73 -12.29
CA THR A 101 -1.24 9.53 -11.13
C THR A 101 -1.24 10.77 -10.24
N VAL A 102 -1.16 11.96 -10.85
CA VAL A 102 -1.23 13.24 -10.13
C VAL A 102 -2.61 13.43 -9.49
N ARG A 103 -3.68 13.08 -10.21
CA ARG A 103 -5.05 13.09 -9.66
C ARG A 103 -5.20 12.13 -8.47
N ALA A 104 -4.67 10.91 -8.56
CA ALA A 104 -4.71 9.95 -7.46
C ALA A 104 -3.92 10.44 -6.24
N MET A 105 -2.78 11.12 -6.46
CA MET A 105 -2.05 11.79 -5.39
C MET A 105 -2.91 12.87 -4.72
N PHE A 106 -3.59 13.72 -5.48
CA PHE A 106 -4.48 14.73 -4.90
C PHE A 106 -5.65 14.13 -4.11
N GLN A 107 -6.27 13.07 -4.62
CA GLN A 107 -7.34 12.36 -3.91
C GLN A 107 -6.87 11.78 -2.57
N ARG A 108 -5.66 11.20 -2.52
CA ARG A 108 -5.05 10.68 -1.27
C ARG A 108 -4.82 11.79 -0.24
N ASN A 109 -4.63 13.03 -0.68
CA ASN A 109 -4.49 14.21 0.16
C ASN A 109 -5.81 14.96 0.40
N GLY A 110 -6.95 14.38 0.03
CA GLY A 110 -8.28 14.97 0.25
C GLY A 110 -8.67 16.08 -0.73
N LEU A 111 -7.84 16.36 -1.74
CA LEU A 111 -8.13 17.34 -2.79
C LEU A 111 -9.00 16.71 -3.88
N ASN A 112 -10.27 16.51 -3.55
CA ASN A 112 -11.28 16.00 -4.46
C ASN A 112 -11.93 17.16 -5.23
N GLY A 113 -11.57 17.31 -6.51
CA GLY A 113 -12.07 18.38 -7.39
C GLY A 113 -13.54 18.24 -7.83
N TRP A 114 -14.43 17.70 -7.00
CA TRP A 114 -15.85 17.62 -7.36
C TRP A 114 -16.54 18.97 -7.13
N ILE A 115 -16.64 19.76 -8.20
CA ILE A 115 -17.41 21.00 -8.21
C ILE A 115 -18.84 20.69 -8.63
N ARG A 116 -19.80 20.92 -7.74
CA ARG A 116 -21.23 20.79 -8.04
C ARG A 116 -21.64 21.88 -9.03
N ARG A 117 -21.78 21.53 -10.31
CA ARG A 117 -22.26 22.48 -11.34
C ARG A 117 -23.73 22.84 -11.08
N LYS A 118 -24.07 24.12 -11.17
CA LYS A 118 -25.49 24.56 -11.17
C LYS A 118 -26.19 23.92 -12.36
N LYS A 119 -27.35 23.31 -12.12
CA LYS A 119 -28.17 22.75 -13.20
C LYS A 119 -28.64 23.90 -14.09
N PRO A 120 -28.61 23.76 -15.43
CA PRO A 120 -29.16 24.77 -16.31
C PRO A 120 -30.66 24.93 -16.04
N CYS A 121 -31.11 26.18 -15.87
CA CYS A 121 -32.52 26.50 -15.72
C CYS A 121 -33.18 26.37 -17.08
N VAL A 122 -33.90 25.27 -17.33
CA VAL A 122 -34.78 25.16 -18.51
C VAL A 122 -35.98 26.06 -18.25
N ARG A 123 -36.08 27.18 -18.96
CA ARG A 123 -37.29 28.02 -18.93
C ARG A 123 -38.42 27.24 -19.60
N HIS A 124 -39.54 27.07 -18.89
CA HIS A 124 -40.77 26.61 -19.51
C HIS A 124 -41.15 27.60 -20.62
N VAL A 125 -41.12 27.15 -21.88
CA VAL A 125 -41.68 27.90 -23.00
C VAL A 125 -43.18 27.71 -22.93
N ASN A 126 -43.90 28.71 -22.41
CA ASN A 126 -45.36 28.72 -22.51
C ASN A 126 -45.72 29.05 -23.96
N THR A 127 -46.09 28.02 -24.72
CA THR A 127 -46.69 28.17 -26.04
C THR A 127 -48.10 28.74 -25.84
N ILE A 128 -48.28 30.02 -26.16
CA ILE A 128 -49.59 30.67 -26.21
C ILE A 128 -50.20 30.29 -27.57
N TYR A 129 -51.30 29.53 -27.53
CA TYR A 129 -52.20 29.33 -28.66
C TYR A 129 -53.17 30.50 -28.77
#